data_AF-A0A0F8Y3S9-F1
#
_entry.id   AF-A0A0F8Y3S9-F1
#
_cell.length_a   1.000
_cell.length_b   1.000
_cell.length_c   1.000
_cell.angle_alpha   90.00
_cell.angle_beta   90.00
_cell.angle_gamma   90.00
#
_symmetry.space_group_name_H-M   'P 1'
#
loop_
_entity.id
_entity.type
_entity.pdbx_description
1 polymer ?
#
loop_
_entity_poly.entity_id
_entity_poly.type
_entity_poly.pdbx_seq_one_letter_code
_entity_poly.pdbx_strand_id
1 'polypeptide(L)'
;MINQLKSKLEELEIKKNAIKPKINEINLKREEEIQTVNKKYDHMVYELNYEIQKFEDDIYNELIQSFVDITSRELDIKRSTELYSVSDDFKEYRESIARLENFPEELVEKLHRVINGDPIENIIYELEDIKEKYLRK
;
A
#
# COMPACT_ATOMS: atom_id res chain seq x y z
N MET A 1 67.73 31.44 -17.61
CA MET A 1 66.29 31.74 -17.44
C MET A 1 65.38 30.96 -18.39
N ILE A 2 65.48 31.10 -19.73
CA ILE A 2 64.58 30.39 -20.68
C ILE A 2 64.65 28.86 -20.55
N ASN A 3 65.85 28.28 -20.40
CA ASN A 3 65.99 26.83 -20.25
C ASN A 3 65.42 26.30 -18.92
N GLN A 4 65.49 27.09 -17.84
CA GLN A 4 64.85 26.75 -16.55
C GLN A 4 63.33 26.80 -16.65
N LEU A 5 62.77 27.75 -17.41
CA LEU A 5 61.34 27.83 -17.69
C LEU A 5 60.85 26.62 -18.50
N LYS A 6 61.61 26.20 -19.53
CA LYS A 6 61.29 24.98 -20.31
C LYS A 6 61.27 23.74 -19.44
N SER A 7 62.29 23.55 -18.61
CA SER A 7 62.36 22.41 -17.69
C SER A 7 61.19 22.38 -16.70
N LYS A 8 60.78 23.54 -16.14
CA LYS A 8 59.60 23.62 -15.27
C LYS A 8 58.29 23.30 -15.97
N LEU A 9 58.16 23.65 -17.27
CA LEU A 9 56.97 23.31 -18.07
C LEU A 9 56.89 21.81 -18.36
N GLU A 10 58.00 21.16 -18.68
CA GLU A 10 58.05 19.71 -18.85
C GLU A 10 57.70 18.98 -17.54
N GLU A 11 58.23 19.46 -16.40
CA GLU A 11 57.92 18.87 -15.09
C GLU A 11 56.43 19.02 -14.72
N LEU A 12 55.81 20.14 -15.11
CA LEU A 12 54.38 20.37 -14.95
C LEU A 12 53.55 19.41 -15.81
N GLU A 13 53.93 19.22 -17.08
CA GLU A 13 53.28 18.30 -18.01
C GLU A 13 53.31 16.86 -17.48
N ILE A 14 54.48 16.42 -16.98
CA ILE A 14 54.67 15.10 -16.36
C ILE A 14 53.76 14.94 -15.14
N LYS A 15 53.75 15.93 -14.23
CA LYS A 15 52.88 15.90 -13.03
C LYS A 15 51.39 15.86 -13.41
N LYS A 16 50.98 16.66 -14.40
CA LYS A 16 49.59 16.68 -14.90
C LYS A 16 49.19 15.32 -15.48
N ASN A 17 50.06 14.71 -16.28
CA ASN A 17 49.83 13.39 -16.87
C ASN A 17 49.82 12.28 -15.83
N ALA A 18 50.59 12.39 -14.75
CA ALA A 18 50.57 11.44 -13.63
C ALA A 18 49.34 11.58 -12.72
N ILE A 19 48.78 12.80 -12.57
CA ILE A 19 47.62 13.07 -11.72
C ILE A 19 46.30 12.72 -12.42
N LYS A 20 46.18 12.99 -13.73
CA LYS A 20 44.96 12.74 -14.51
C LYS A 20 44.37 11.32 -14.36
N PRO A 21 45.14 10.21 -14.42
CA PRO A 21 44.59 8.88 -14.21
C PRO A 21 44.07 8.67 -12.79
N LYS A 22 44.73 9.25 -11.78
CA LYS A 22 44.27 9.18 -10.38
C LYS A 22 42.93 9.90 -10.20
N ILE A 23 42.74 11.04 -10.86
CA ILE A 23 41.45 11.76 -10.86
C ILE A 23 40.37 10.90 -11.53
N ASN A 24 40.68 10.26 -12.65
CA ASN A 24 39.73 9.38 -13.32
C ASN A 24 39.33 8.18 -12.45
N GLU A 25 40.28 7.56 -11.75
CA GLU A 25 40.01 6.46 -10.83
C GLU A 25 39.11 6.90 -9.66
N ILE A 26 39.36 8.07 -9.08
CA ILE A 26 38.52 8.66 -8.02
C ILE A 26 37.10 8.89 -8.54
N ASN A 27 36.95 9.46 -9.74
CA ASN A 27 35.64 9.71 -10.33
C ASN A 27 34.88 8.42 -10.60
N LEU A 28 35.56 7.38 -11.09
CA LEU A 28 34.95 6.08 -11.35
C LEU A 28 34.44 5.44 -10.05
N LYS A 29 35.27 5.40 -9.00
CA LYS A 29 34.86 4.90 -7.67
C LYS A 29 33.67 5.67 -7.11
N ARG A 30 33.69 7.00 -7.23
CA ARG A 30 32.57 7.86 -6.80
C ARG A 30 31.28 7.49 -7.53
N GLU A 31 31.35 7.23 -8.84
CA GLU A 31 30.17 6.88 -9.63
C GLU A 31 29.62 5.50 -9.27
N GLU A 32 30.50 4.52 -9.03
CA GLU A 32 30.13 3.19 -8.53
C GLU A 32 29.47 3.24 -7.14
N GLU A 33 30.01 4.04 -6.23
CA GLU A 33 29.43 4.27 -4.89
C GLU A 33 28.04 4.90 -5.00
N ILE A 34 27.87 5.94 -5.83
CA ILE A 34 26.56 6.58 -6.05
C ILE A 34 25.55 5.58 -6.62
N GLN A 35 25.95 4.77 -7.61
CA GLN A 35 25.05 3.75 -8.17
C GLN A 35 24.65 2.70 -7.13
N THR A 36 25.59 2.28 -6.29
CA THR A 36 25.33 1.31 -5.21
C THR A 36 24.34 1.88 -4.18
N VAL A 37 24.57 3.12 -3.77
CA VAL A 37 23.70 3.83 -2.82
C VAL A 37 22.30 4.02 -3.39
N ASN A 38 22.19 4.45 -4.65
CA ASN A 38 20.89 4.62 -5.32
C ASN A 38 20.12 3.30 -5.39
N LYS A 39 20.75 2.21 -5.85
CA LYS A 39 20.11 0.88 -5.88
C LYS A 39 19.60 0.45 -4.51
N LYS A 40 20.35 0.71 -3.45
CA LYS A 40 19.93 0.41 -2.08
C LYS A 40 18.68 1.21 -1.69
N TYR A 41 18.66 2.51 -1.94
CA TYR A 41 17.51 3.34 -1.62
C TYR A 41 16.28 3.00 -2.47
N ASP A 42 16.47 2.74 -3.76
CA ASP A 42 15.39 2.30 -4.65
C ASP A 42 14.75 1.00 -4.14
N HIS A 43 15.58 0.04 -3.69
CA HIS A 43 15.09 -1.20 -3.09
C HIS A 43 14.34 -0.94 -1.79
N MET A 44 14.87 -0.12 -0.87
CA MET A 44 14.18 0.23 0.38
C MET A 44 12.83 0.93 0.14
N VAL A 45 12.77 1.83 -0.85
CA VAL A 45 11.52 2.51 -1.23
C VAL A 45 10.52 1.51 -1.79
N TYR A 46 10.97 0.58 -2.63
CA TYR A 46 10.12 -0.50 -3.14
C TYR A 46 9.56 -1.37 -2.02
N GLU A 47 10.41 -1.83 -1.08
CA GLU A 47 9.98 -2.64 0.05
C GLU A 47 8.96 -1.91 0.92
N LEU A 48 9.22 -0.66 1.28
CA LEU A 48 8.28 0.14 2.09
C LEU A 48 6.95 0.38 1.38
N ASN A 49 6.97 0.69 0.08
CA ASN A 49 5.74 0.84 -0.69
C ASN A 49 4.95 -0.46 -0.76
N TYR A 50 5.63 -1.61 -0.92
CA TYR A 50 5.00 -2.91 -0.91
C TYR A 50 4.39 -3.25 0.45
N GLU A 51 5.10 -2.97 1.56
CA GLU A 51 4.59 -3.17 2.92
C GLU A 51 3.35 -2.31 3.21
N ILE A 52 3.38 -1.04 2.80
CA ILE A 52 2.23 -0.14 2.95
C ILE A 52 1.04 -0.64 2.14
N GLN A 53 1.23 -0.99 0.87
CA GLN A 53 0.17 -1.50 0.01
C GLN A 53 -0.45 -2.78 0.61
N LYS A 54 0.39 -3.72 1.05
CA LYS A 54 -0.06 -4.94 1.69
C LYS A 54 -0.88 -4.65 2.95
N PHE A 55 -0.42 -3.73 3.79
CA PHE A 55 -1.13 -3.35 5.00
C PHE A 55 -2.49 -2.69 4.71
N GLU A 56 -2.56 -1.84 3.70
CA GLU A 56 -3.84 -1.25 3.25
C GLU A 56 -4.80 -2.32 2.72
N ASP A 57 -4.29 -3.30 1.98
CA ASP A 57 -5.09 -4.40 1.46
C ASP A 57 -5.56 -5.34 2.56
N ASP A 58 -4.71 -5.62 3.56
CA ASP A 58 -5.08 -6.40 4.75
C ASP A 58 -6.21 -5.71 5.54
N ILE A 59 -6.11 -4.41 5.82
CA ILE A 59 -7.20 -3.63 6.47
C ILE A 59 -8.48 -3.69 5.64
N TYR A 60 -8.38 -3.48 4.34
CA TYR A 60 -9.56 -3.49 3.47
C TYR A 60 -10.25 -4.86 3.48
N ASN A 61 -9.46 -5.93 3.42
CA ASN A 61 -9.96 -7.30 3.49
C ASN A 61 -10.61 -7.61 4.85
N GLU A 62 -10.05 -7.11 5.96
CA GLU A 62 -10.67 -7.20 7.28
C GLU A 62 -12.03 -6.48 7.34
N LEU A 63 -12.15 -5.31 6.70
CA LEU A 63 -13.42 -4.61 6.59
C LEU A 63 -14.46 -5.42 5.82
N ILE A 64 -14.10 -6.00 4.68
CA ILE A 64 -15.00 -6.86 3.90
C ILE A 64 -15.38 -8.12 4.70
N GLN A 65 -14.44 -8.73 5.40
CA GLN A 65 -14.74 -9.89 6.25
C GLN A 65 -15.68 -9.51 7.40
N SER A 66 -15.50 -8.34 8.02
CA SER A 66 -16.40 -7.86 9.07
C SER A 66 -17.85 -7.68 8.56
N PHE A 67 -18.03 -7.30 7.29
CA PHE A 67 -19.34 -7.19 6.65
C PHE A 67 -20.00 -8.56 6.47
N VAL A 68 -19.22 -9.55 6.03
CA VAL A 68 -19.67 -10.95 5.91
C VAL A 68 -20.09 -11.48 7.29
N ASP A 69 -19.30 -11.18 8.31
CA ASP A 69 -19.52 -11.70 9.66
C ASP A 69 -20.79 -11.09 10.29
N ILE A 70 -20.99 -9.77 10.18
CA ILE A 70 -22.16 -9.12 10.77
C ILE A 70 -23.45 -9.54 10.06
N THR A 71 -23.42 -9.72 8.74
CA THR A 71 -24.59 -10.16 7.96
C THR A 71 -24.97 -11.60 8.25
N SER A 72 -23.97 -12.48 8.35
CA SER A 72 -24.17 -13.88 8.74
C SER A 72 -24.71 -14.00 10.16
N ARG A 73 -24.14 -13.23 11.10
CA ARG A 73 -24.61 -13.20 12.49
C ARG A 73 -26.05 -12.71 12.60
N GLU A 74 -26.40 -11.67 11.84
CA GLU A 74 -27.77 -11.14 11.84
C GLU A 74 -28.78 -12.16 11.33
N LEU A 75 -28.44 -12.93 10.30
CA LEU A 75 -29.26 -14.05 9.84
C LEU A 75 -29.47 -15.09 10.95
N ASP A 76 -28.40 -15.47 11.67
CA ASP A 76 -28.48 -16.45 12.75
C ASP A 76 -29.35 -15.95 13.93
N ILE A 77 -29.25 -14.66 14.28
CA ILE A 77 -30.11 -14.03 15.28
C ILE A 77 -31.57 -14.08 14.83
N LYS A 78 -31.87 -13.71 13.58
CA LYS A 78 -33.24 -13.75 13.02
C LYS A 78 -33.81 -15.17 12.94
N ARG A 79 -32.97 -16.18 12.72
CA ARG A 79 -33.40 -17.59 12.77
C ARG A 79 -33.67 -18.08 14.18
N SER A 80 -33.03 -17.46 15.17
CA SER A 80 -33.10 -17.86 16.58
C SER A 80 -34.13 -17.05 17.38
N THR A 81 -34.69 -15.99 16.81
CA THR A 81 -35.62 -15.08 17.48
C THR A 81 -36.81 -14.77 16.57
N GLU A 82 -38.01 -14.61 17.13
CA GLU A 82 -39.20 -14.15 16.38
C GLU A 82 -39.20 -12.62 16.16
N LEU A 83 -38.04 -11.96 16.31
CA LEU A 83 -37.91 -10.51 16.17
C LEU A 83 -37.98 -10.11 14.69
N TYR A 84 -38.94 -9.25 14.36
CA TYR A 84 -39.08 -8.68 13.03
C TYR A 84 -38.06 -7.57 12.73
N SER A 85 -37.38 -7.03 13.75
CA SER A 85 -36.37 -5.97 13.62
C SER A 85 -34.95 -6.52 13.63
N VAL A 86 -34.03 -5.82 12.96
CA VAL A 86 -32.59 -6.15 13.03
C VAL A 86 -32.00 -5.80 14.39
N SER A 87 -30.90 -6.48 14.75
CA SER A 87 -30.15 -6.21 15.99
C SER A 87 -29.60 -4.78 16.06
N ASP A 88 -29.37 -4.27 17.27
CA ASP A 88 -28.74 -2.96 17.46
C ASP A 88 -27.29 -2.97 16.99
N ASP A 89 -26.56 -4.07 17.20
CA ASP A 89 -25.21 -4.29 16.66
C ASP A 89 -25.17 -4.10 15.13
N PHE A 90 -26.16 -4.60 14.40
CA PHE A 90 -26.24 -4.45 12.94
C PHE A 90 -26.46 -2.98 12.52
N LYS A 91 -27.28 -2.23 13.28
CA LYS A 91 -27.50 -0.80 13.04
C LYS A 91 -26.25 0.01 13.35
N GLU A 92 -25.60 -0.25 14.49
CA GLU A 92 -24.37 0.42 14.89
C GLU A 92 -23.24 0.15 13.89
N TYR A 93 -23.14 -1.08 13.39
CA TYR A 93 -22.20 -1.43 12.35
C TYR A 93 -22.43 -0.62 11.07
N ARG A 94 -23.68 -0.53 10.59
CA ARG A 94 -24.03 0.29 9.41
C ARG A 94 -23.61 1.75 9.58
N GLU A 95 -23.87 2.34 10.75
CA GLU A 95 -23.49 3.73 11.05
C GLU A 95 -21.97 3.93 11.11
N SER A 96 -21.27 2.95 11.68
CA SER A 96 -19.81 3.00 11.82
C SER A 96 -19.13 2.90 10.46
N ILE A 97 -19.59 1.97 9.61
CA ILE A 97 -18.95 1.69 8.33
C ILE A 97 -19.28 2.74 7.26
N ALA A 98 -20.43 3.41 7.37
CA ALA A 98 -20.80 4.54 6.52
C ALA A 98 -19.86 5.76 6.68
N ARG A 99 -19.09 5.82 7.76
CA ARG A 99 -18.10 6.90 8.00
C ARG A 99 -16.73 6.59 7.40
N LEU A 100 -16.51 5.37 6.92
CA LEU A 100 -15.26 4.97 6.29
C LEU A 100 -15.30 5.34 4.81
N GLU A 101 -14.53 6.35 4.43
CA GLU A 101 -14.52 6.93 3.07
C GLU A 101 -14.23 5.89 1.97
N ASN A 102 -13.42 4.88 2.28
CA ASN A 102 -13.01 3.85 1.32
C ASN A 102 -13.89 2.61 1.31
N PHE A 103 -14.94 2.54 2.14
CA PHE A 103 -15.81 1.37 2.17
C PHE A 103 -16.88 1.45 1.06
N PRO A 104 -17.20 0.33 0.36
CA PRO A 104 -18.14 0.39 -0.74
C PRO A 104 -19.54 0.86 -0.32
N GLU A 105 -19.96 2.01 -0.86
CA GLU A 105 -21.30 2.59 -0.59
C GLU A 105 -22.42 1.60 -0.92
N GLU A 106 -22.25 0.77 -1.96
CA GLU A 106 -23.21 -0.28 -2.33
C GLU A 106 -23.47 -1.26 -1.16
N LEU A 107 -22.44 -1.62 -0.42
CA LEU A 107 -22.57 -2.54 0.72
C LEU A 107 -23.27 -1.84 1.90
N VAL A 108 -22.97 -0.55 2.13
CA VAL A 108 -23.67 0.27 3.14
C VAL A 108 -25.16 0.38 2.81
N GLU A 109 -25.50 0.61 1.55
CA GLU A 109 -26.88 0.68 1.07
C GLU A 109 -27.62 -0.64 1.25
N LYS A 110 -26.97 -1.78 0.99
CA LYS A 110 -27.55 -3.10 1.26
C LYS A 110 -27.90 -3.25 2.75
N LEU A 111 -27.01 -2.87 3.67
CA LEU A 111 -27.32 -2.89 5.11
C LEU A 111 -28.48 -1.95 5.44
N HIS A 112 -28.49 -0.75 4.85
CA HIS A 112 -29.54 0.25 5.08
C HIS A 112 -30.92 -0.26 4.65
N ARG A 113 -31.01 -0.93 3.50
CA ARG A 113 -32.26 -1.56 3.04
C ARG A 113 -32.76 -2.64 3.99
N VAL A 114 -31.86 -3.47 4.52
CA VAL A 114 -32.22 -4.51 5.49
C VAL A 114 -32.70 -3.90 6.82
N ILE A 115 -32.09 -2.81 7.28
CA ILE A 115 -32.58 -2.03 8.43
C ILE A 115 -34.01 -1.50 8.17
N ASN A 116 -34.30 -1.11 6.92
CA ASN A 116 -35.61 -0.57 6.50
C ASN A 116 -36.66 -1.66 6.17
N GLY A 117 -36.32 -2.95 6.31
CA GLY A 117 -37.28 -4.06 6.21
C GLY A 117 -37.00 -5.07 5.10
N ASP A 118 -35.96 -4.88 4.28
CA ASP A 118 -35.58 -5.90 3.29
C ASP A 118 -35.08 -7.18 4.00
N PRO A 119 -35.32 -8.38 3.42
CA PRO A 119 -34.77 -9.63 3.93
C PRO A 119 -33.23 -9.61 3.95
N ILE A 120 -32.63 -10.06 5.06
CA ILE A 120 -31.17 -10.19 5.17
C ILE A 120 -30.63 -11.22 4.18
N GLU A 121 -31.45 -12.20 3.82
CA GLU A 121 -31.18 -13.26 2.85
C GLU A 121 -30.74 -12.71 1.49
N ASN A 122 -31.25 -11.52 1.10
CA ASN A 122 -30.82 -10.85 -0.14
C ASN A 122 -29.32 -10.56 -0.15
N ILE A 123 -28.73 -10.25 1.02
CA ILE A 123 -27.27 -10.06 1.14
C ILE A 123 -26.58 -11.41 1.23
N ILE A 124 -27.15 -12.35 1.99
CA ILE A 124 -26.55 -13.67 2.25
C ILE A 124 -26.29 -14.44 0.94
N TYR A 125 -27.24 -14.40 0.01
CA TYR A 125 -27.10 -15.09 -1.28
C TYR A 125 -25.98 -14.52 -2.16
N GLU A 126 -25.56 -13.28 -1.92
CA GLU A 126 -24.53 -12.59 -2.70
C GLU A 126 -23.17 -12.54 -1.97
N LEU A 127 -23.03 -13.15 -0.79
CA LEU A 127 -21.80 -13.00 0.01
C LEU A 127 -20.55 -13.50 -0.71
N GLU A 128 -20.66 -14.57 -1.50
CA GLU A 128 -19.52 -15.08 -2.26
C GLU A 128 -19.13 -14.12 -3.38
N ASP A 129 -20.10 -13.60 -4.14
CA ASP A 129 -19.87 -12.60 -5.19
C ASP A 129 -19.29 -11.30 -4.60
N ILE A 130 -19.74 -10.88 -3.41
CA ILE A 130 -19.21 -9.73 -2.68
C ILE A 130 -17.74 -9.96 -2.31
N LYS A 131 -17.40 -11.15 -1.79
CA LYS A 131 -16.01 -11.50 -1.47
C LYS A 131 -15.14 -11.48 -2.72
N GLU A 132 -15.59 -12.11 -3.80
CA GLU A 132 -14.85 -12.14 -5.07
C GLU A 132 -14.65 -10.74 -5.66
N LYS A 133 -15.65 -9.86 -5.53
CA LYS A 133 -15.61 -8.49 -6.07
C LYS A 133 -14.69 -7.57 -5.27
N TYR A 134 -14.68 -7.70 -3.94
CA TYR A 134 -14.06 -6.70 -3.08
C TYR A 134 -12.77 -7.17 -2.40
N LEU A 135 -12.54 -8.47 -2.18
CA LEU A 135 -11.27 -8.91 -1.58
C LEU A 135 -10.10 -8.57 -2.50
N ARG A 136 -9.11 -7.89 -1.93
CA ARG A 136 -7.86 -7.51 -2.61
C ARG A 136 -6.85 -8.64 -2.52
N LYS A 137 -6.03 -8.77 -3.57
CA LYS A 137 -5.04 -9.83 -3.75
C LYS A 137 -3.63 -9.34 -3.50
#